data_AF-A0A7W6TXB6-F1
#
_entry.id   AF-A0A7W6TXB6-F1
#
_cell.length_a   1.000
_cell.length_b   1.000
_cell.length_c   1.000
_cell.angle_alpha   90.00
_cell.angle_beta   90.00
_cell.angle_gamma   90.00
#
_symmetry.space_group_name_H-M   'P 1'
#
loop_
_entity.id
_entity.type
_entity.pdbx_description
1 polymer ?
#
loop_
_entity_poly.entity_id
_entity_poly.type
_entity_poly.pdbx_seq_one_letter_code
_entity_poly.pdbx_strand_id
1 'polypeptide(L)'
;MTESPPEQDQPRSPGIMARNIADPIKLSGLQLHGVSAENSRGGNTIQVYTRLSLTSDDQFFHRVAEGLSNHIEYVARQSGRAVNLKRADVVLLVVHLDDTGDLWLDTAAVALQIRAKRDMVAGAVVFEYDIADVTGMSFPLVPIGKEDRVVCIFREGWRFGMFFDFNPDADFSVEEMQRDLGSLHRRLKYRDLYDAIADQAVFSRLVAAG
;
A
#
# COMPACT_ATOMS: atom_id res chain seq x y z
N MET A 1 -17.13 41.88 18.41
CA MET A 1 -17.33 41.36 17.04
C MET A 1 -16.05 41.64 16.30
N THR A 2 -15.18 40.65 16.20
CA THR A 2 -13.87 40.73 15.57
C THR A 2 -13.98 39.95 14.27
N GLU A 3 -14.02 40.67 13.15
CA GLU A 3 -14.04 40.07 11.81
C GLU A 3 -12.67 39.46 11.53
N SER A 4 -12.65 38.15 11.27
CA SER A 4 -11.48 37.44 10.74
C SER A 4 -11.22 37.88 9.30
N PRO A 5 -9.96 38.05 8.88
CA PRO A 5 -9.64 38.49 7.53
C PRO A 5 -10.00 37.39 6.51
N PRO A 6 -10.32 37.77 5.25
CA PRO A 6 -10.74 36.83 4.22
C PRO A 6 -9.59 35.89 3.85
N GLU A 7 -9.92 34.60 3.85
CA GLU A 7 -9.08 33.51 3.39
C GLU A 7 -8.68 33.79 1.93
N GLN A 8 -7.37 33.95 1.69
CA GLN A 8 -6.85 34.23 0.36
C GLN A 8 -6.99 32.99 -0.52
N ASP A 9 -7.95 33.03 -1.44
CA ASP A 9 -8.16 32.02 -2.48
C ASP A 9 -6.97 32.03 -3.44
N GLN A 10 -5.99 31.16 -3.20
CA GLN A 10 -4.86 30.98 -4.10
C GLN A 10 -5.34 30.39 -5.44
N PRO A 11 -4.86 30.89 -6.59
CA PRO A 11 -5.31 30.43 -7.89
C PRO A 11 -4.97 28.94 -8.07
N ARG A 12 -6.02 28.13 -8.28
CA ARG A 12 -5.95 26.67 -8.46
C ARG A 12 -5.27 26.34 -9.79
N SER A 13 -4.01 25.90 -9.73
CA SER A 13 -3.28 25.42 -10.91
C SER A 13 -3.83 24.07 -11.40
N PRO A 14 -4.12 23.90 -12.71
CA PRO A 14 -4.50 22.61 -13.29
C PRO A 14 -3.41 21.55 -13.04
N GLY A 15 -3.78 20.40 -12.49
CA GLY A 15 -2.88 19.25 -12.28
C GLY A 15 -2.33 19.07 -10.86
N ILE A 16 -2.64 19.96 -9.91
CA ILE A 16 -2.24 19.82 -8.49
C ILE A 16 -3.49 19.83 -7.60
N MET A 17 -4.21 18.72 -7.56
CA MET A 17 -5.17 18.45 -6.47
C MET A 17 -5.15 16.96 -6.15
N ALA A 18 -3.98 16.45 -5.73
CA ALA A 18 -4.03 15.27 -4.88
C ALA A 18 -4.61 15.73 -3.54
N ARG A 19 -5.68 15.07 -3.09
CA ARG A 19 -6.22 15.18 -1.73
C ARG A 19 -6.59 13.79 -1.25
N ASN A 20 -6.52 13.56 0.04
CA ASN A 20 -7.22 12.39 0.61
C ASN A 20 -8.73 12.60 0.37
N ILE A 21 -9.43 11.52 -0.02
CA ILE A 21 -10.86 11.56 -0.33
C ILE A 21 -11.69 11.73 0.95
N ALA A 22 -11.22 11.18 2.07
CA ALA A 22 -11.81 11.34 3.40
C ALA A 22 -10.75 11.18 4.49
N ASP A 23 -11.12 11.49 5.73
CA ASP A 23 -10.31 11.26 6.93
C ASP A 23 -10.14 9.77 7.24
N PRO A 24 -9.06 9.37 7.94
CA PRO A 24 -8.86 7.98 8.32
C PRO A 24 -9.85 7.55 9.40
N ILE A 25 -10.14 6.25 9.44
CA ILE A 25 -10.82 5.62 10.55
C ILE A 25 -9.81 5.47 11.69
N LYS A 26 -10.03 6.23 12.77
CA LYS A 26 -9.20 6.15 13.98
C LYS A 26 -9.48 4.85 14.74
N LEU A 27 -8.43 4.11 15.03
CA LEU A 27 -8.45 2.85 15.77
C LEU A 27 -7.57 2.95 17.03
N SER A 28 -7.87 2.12 18.02
CA SER A 28 -7.11 2.05 19.28
C SER A 28 -6.92 0.61 19.72
N GLY A 29 -5.77 0.29 20.30
CA GLY A 29 -5.48 -1.06 20.80
C GLY A 29 -5.11 -2.04 19.67
N LEU A 30 -4.39 -1.55 18.66
CA LEU A 30 -3.98 -2.39 17.52
C LEU A 30 -2.95 -3.44 17.93
N GLN A 31 -2.00 -3.15 18.83
CA GLN A 31 -1.01 -4.13 19.34
C GLN A 31 -0.43 -5.06 18.26
N LEU A 32 -0.12 -4.50 17.09
CA LEU A 32 0.44 -5.22 15.95
C LEU A 32 1.96 -5.06 15.96
N HIS A 33 2.69 -6.14 16.25
CA HIS A 33 4.16 -6.11 16.37
C HIS A 33 4.86 -7.11 15.44
N GLY A 34 4.11 -7.96 14.74
CA GLY A 34 4.70 -9.03 13.95
C GLY A 34 3.69 -10.07 13.51
N VAL A 35 4.12 -10.90 12.57
CA VAL A 35 3.41 -12.09 12.11
C VAL A 35 4.26 -13.31 12.44
N SER A 36 3.70 -14.28 13.16
CA SER A 36 4.39 -15.54 13.42
C SER A 36 4.69 -16.29 12.13
N ALA A 37 5.93 -16.72 11.95
CA ALA A 37 6.34 -17.51 10.79
C ALA A 37 5.77 -18.93 10.81
N GLU A 38 5.47 -19.46 12.00
CA GLU A 38 5.06 -20.83 12.22
C GLU A 38 4.04 -20.96 13.36
N ASN A 39 3.33 -22.09 13.39
CA ASN A 39 2.47 -22.41 14.53
C ASN A 39 3.30 -22.98 15.66
N SER A 40 3.07 -22.52 16.89
CA SER A 40 3.80 -23.04 18.04
C SER A 40 2.95 -23.07 19.30
N ARG A 41 3.42 -23.80 20.31
CA ARG A 41 2.79 -23.90 21.64
C ARG A 41 3.41 -22.87 22.57
N GLY A 42 2.67 -22.48 23.62
CA GLY A 42 3.18 -21.60 24.66
C GLY A 42 4.47 -22.16 25.28
N GLY A 43 5.48 -21.30 25.43
CA GLY A 43 6.81 -21.66 25.96
C GLY A 43 7.88 -21.94 24.89
N ASN A 44 7.49 -22.02 23.61
CA ASN A 44 8.45 -22.18 22.52
C ASN A 44 8.90 -20.83 21.95
N THR A 45 10.17 -20.74 21.59
CA THR A 45 10.68 -19.63 20.76
C THR A 45 10.24 -19.83 19.32
N ILE A 46 9.75 -18.76 18.69
CA ILE A 46 9.30 -18.74 17.30
C ILE A 46 9.96 -17.62 16.52
N GLN A 47 10.06 -17.80 15.21
CA GLN A 47 10.41 -16.70 14.32
C GLN A 47 9.19 -15.81 14.08
N VAL A 48 9.41 -14.49 14.12
CA VAL A 48 8.39 -13.48 13.87
C VAL A 48 8.86 -12.60 12.72
N TYR A 49 8.04 -12.49 11.69
CA TYR A 49 8.25 -11.53 10.64
C TYR A 49 7.76 -10.16 11.10
N THR A 50 8.68 -9.20 11.14
CA THR A 50 8.38 -7.80 11.44
C THR A 50 8.25 -6.97 10.18
N ARG A 51 8.87 -7.36 9.06
CA ARG A 51 8.73 -6.73 7.75
C ARG A 51 8.63 -7.75 6.64
N LEU A 52 7.67 -7.59 5.72
CA LEU A 52 7.47 -8.48 4.57
C LEU A 52 6.80 -7.77 3.39
N SER A 53 7.12 -8.24 2.19
CA SER A 53 6.44 -7.91 0.92
C SER A 53 5.98 -9.20 0.25
N LEU A 54 4.69 -9.34 -0.01
CA LEU A 54 4.07 -10.54 -0.59
C LEU A 54 3.09 -10.17 -1.70
N THR A 55 2.91 -11.05 -2.68
CA THR A 55 1.82 -10.98 -3.65
C THR A 55 0.84 -12.12 -3.45
N SER A 56 -0.37 -11.99 -4.01
CA SER A 56 -1.39 -13.06 -3.99
C SER A 56 -0.96 -14.38 -4.65
N ASP A 57 0.17 -14.39 -5.37
CA ASP A 57 0.74 -15.62 -5.93
C ASP A 57 1.55 -16.42 -4.89
N ASP A 58 1.94 -15.77 -3.78
CA ASP A 58 2.72 -16.39 -2.71
C ASP A 58 1.76 -17.14 -1.75
N GLN A 59 1.95 -18.44 -1.51
CA GLN A 59 1.03 -19.22 -0.65
C GLN A 59 0.87 -18.63 0.77
N PHE A 60 1.93 -18.01 1.29
CA PHE A 60 1.92 -17.38 2.61
C PHE A 60 1.05 -16.12 2.66
N PHE A 61 0.86 -15.43 1.53
CA PHE A 61 0.06 -14.21 1.43
C PHE A 61 -1.33 -14.39 2.02
N HIS A 62 -2.06 -15.43 1.61
CA HIS A 62 -3.45 -15.61 2.00
C HIS A 62 -3.61 -15.76 3.51
N ARG A 63 -2.71 -16.51 4.16
CA ARG A 63 -2.72 -16.70 5.61
C ARG A 63 -2.46 -15.40 6.35
N VAL A 64 -1.48 -14.63 5.89
CA VAL A 64 -1.10 -13.37 6.53
C VAL A 64 -2.16 -12.29 6.30
N ALA A 65 -2.63 -12.14 5.07
CA ALA A 65 -3.66 -11.17 4.71
C ALA A 65 -4.97 -11.45 5.45
N GLU A 66 -5.38 -12.71 5.58
CA GLU A 66 -6.55 -13.09 6.37
C GLU A 66 -6.37 -12.76 7.86
N GLY A 67 -5.22 -13.12 8.45
CA GLY A 67 -4.92 -12.83 9.85
C GLY A 67 -4.92 -11.33 10.17
N LEU A 68 -4.22 -10.53 9.36
CA LEU A 68 -4.19 -9.07 9.50
C LEU A 68 -5.56 -8.47 9.29
N SER A 69 -6.30 -8.90 8.26
CA SER A 69 -7.64 -8.38 7.99
C SER A 69 -8.60 -8.66 9.14
N ASN A 70 -8.61 -9.90 9.65
CA ASN A 70 -9.46 -10.30 10.77
C ASN A 70 -9.14 -9.50 12.03
N HIS A 71 -7.86 -9.25 12.30
CA HIS A 71 -7.43 -8.45 13.45
C HIS A 71 -7.86 -6.99 13.33
N ILE A 72 -7.62 -6.35 12.19
CA ILE A 72 -8.01 -4.96 11.94
C ILE A 72 -9.54 -4.81 12.00
N GLU A 73 -10.29 -5.73 11.39
CA GLU A 73 -11.75 -5.73 11.46
C GLU A 73 -12.27 -5.95 12.88
N TYR A 74 -11.62 -6.82 13.67
CA TYR A 74 -11.96 -7.03 15.07
C TYR A 74 -11.78 -5.74 15.88
N VAL A 75 -10.62 -5.08 15.77
CA VAL A 75 -10.33 -3.82 16.47
C VAL A 75 -11.30 -2.72 16.04
N ALA A 76 -11.57 -2.57 14.74
CA ALA A 76 -12.54 -1.61 14.24
C ALA A 76 -13.94 -1.83 14.83
N ARG A 77 -14.39 -3.08 14.94
CA ARG A 77 -15.68 -3.42 15.55
C ARG A 77 -15.72 -3.07 17.04
N GLN A 78 -14.64 -3.28 17.78
CA GLN A 78 -14.54 -2.86 19.19
C GLN A 78 -14.69 -1.34 19.33
N SER A 79 -14.20 -0.57 18.36
CA SER A 79 -14.37 0.89 18.29
C SER A 79 -15.72 1.34 17.68
N GLY A 80 -16.68 0.42 17.50
CA GLY A 80 -18.03 0.74 16.98
C GLY A 80 -18.07 1.02 15.47
N ARG A 81 -17.02 0.67 14.72
CA ARG A 81 -16.94 0.86 13.26
C ARG A 81 -17.00 -0.49 12.55
N ALA A 82 -17.97 -0.65 11.65
CA ALA A 82 -17.99 -1.80 10.74
C ALA A 82 -17.16 -1.47 9.49
N VAL A 83 -16.04 -2.16 9.32
CA VAL A 83 -15.17 -2.04 8.13
C VAL A 83 -15.14 -3.37 7.39
N ASN A 84 -14.95 -3.32 6.07
CA ASN A 84 -14.80 -4.51 5.23
C ASN A 84 -13.59 -4.30 4.33
N LEU A 85 -12.47 -4.95 4.68
CA LEU A 85 -11.20 -4.77 3.99
C LEU A 85 -11.18 -5.46 2.63
N LYS A 86 -12.02 -6.49 2.43
CA LYS A 86 -12.05 -7.30 1.19
C LYS A 86 -12.59 -6.55 -0.02
N ARG A 87 -13.26 -5.42 0.20
CA ARG A 87 -13.84 -4.59 -0.87
C ARG A 87 -12.97 -3.40 -1.26
N ALA A 88 -11.96 -3.08 -0.45
CA ALA A 88 -11.10 -1.95 -0.72
C ALA A 88 -10.05 -2.31 -1.77
N ASP A 89 -9.79 -1.39 -2.70
CA ASP A 89 -8.70 -1.49 -3.65
C ASP A 89 -7.37 -1.14 -2.99
N VAL A 90 -7.38 -0.24 -2.00
CA VAL A 90 -6.23 0.14 -1.19
C VAL A 90 -6.63 0.23 0.29
N VAL A 91 -5.95 -0.56 1.10
CA VAL A 91 -5.97 -0.51 2.57
C VAL A 91 -4.60 -0.03 3.02
N LEU A 92 -4.54 1.12 3.69
CA LEU A 92 -3.35 1.59 4.38
C LEU A 92 -3.67 1.73 5.86
N LEU A 93 -2.92 1.06 6.71
CA LEU A 93 -2.96 1.22 8.14
C LEU A 93 -1.62 1.78 8.61
N VAL A 94 -1.66 2.91 9.30
CA VAL A 94 -0.53 3.46 10.06
C VAL A 94 -0.82 3.22 11.54
N VAL A 95 0.07 2.54 12.24
CA VAL A 95 -0.03 2.29 13.69
C VAL A 95 1.02 3.12 14.39
N HIS A 96 0.60 4.01 15.27
CA HIS A 96 1.47 4.89 16.04
C HIS A 96 2.12 4.16 17.21
N LEU A 97 3.08 4.81 17.86
CA LEU A 97 3.82 4.28 19.00
C LEU A 97 2.91 3.90 20.18
N ASP A 98 1.78 4.59 20.35
CA ASP A 98 0.80 4.38 21.42
C ASP A 98 -0.28 3.33 21.09
N ASP A 99 -0.06 2.50 20.07
CA ASP A 99 -1.01 1.50 19.55
C ASP A 99 -2.36 2.07 19.06
N THR A 100 -2.45 3.38 18.88
CA THR A 100 -3.51 3.98 18.05
C THR A 100 -3.14 3.85 16.57
N GLY A 101 -4.11 4.05 15.68
CA GLY A 101 -3.80 4.00 14.27
C GLY A 101 -4.83 4.64 13.36
N ASP A 102 -4.35 4.94 12.17
CA ASP A 102 -5.07 5.57 11.08
C ASP A 102 -5.29 4.55 9.96
N LEU A 103 -6.53 4.08 9.85
CA LEU A 103 -6.95 3.17 8.79
C LEU A 103 -7.58 3.95 7.63
N TRP A 104 -6.93 3.90 6.47
CA TRP A 104 -7.39 4.46 5.21
C TRP A 104 -7.90 3.34 4.31
N LEU A 105 -9.14 3.47 3.84
CA LEU A 105 -9.79 2.51 2.94
C LEU A 105 -10.21 3.25 1.68
N ASP A 106 -9.44 3.11 0.61
CA ASP A 106 -9.61 3.83 -0.67
C ASP A 106 -9.63 5.35 -0.55
N THR A 107 -9.22 5.89 0.60
CA THR A 107 -9.33 7.33 0.90
C THR A 107 -7.99 8.05 0.91
N ALA A 108 -6.89 7.34 1.09
CA ALA A 108 -5.56 7.93 1.02
C ALA A 108 -5.21 8.33 -0.42
N ALA A 109 -4.64 9.51 -0.61
CA ALA A 109 -4.05 9.90 -1.88
C ALA A 109 -2.87 8.96 -2.19
N VAL A 110 -2.92 8.28 -3.32
CA VAL A 110 -1.86 7.40 -3.81
C VAL A 110 -1.09 8.10 -4.92
N ALA A 111 0.23 8.05 -4.88
CA ALA A 111 1.10 8.53 -5.94
C ALA A 111 2.08 7.45 -6.37
N LEU A 112 2.15 7.20 -7.69
CA LEU A 112 3.11 6.30 -8.31
C LEU A 112 4.29 7.10 -8.88
N GLN A 113 5.50 6.64 -8.57
CA GLN A 113 6.70 7.08 -9.26
C GLN A 113 6.87 6.22 -10.51
N ILE A 114 6.86 6.86 -11.68
CA ILE A 114 6.91 6.17 -12.96
C ILE A 114 8.09 6.62 -13.81
N ARG A 115 8.57 5.71 -14.66
CA ARG A 115 9.38 6.05 -15.82
C ARG A 115 8.47 6.14 -17.03
N ALA A 116 8.42 7.30 -17.67
CA ALA A 116 7.62 7.51 -18.89
C ALA A 116 8.36 7.00 -20.14
N LYS A 117 7.61 6.55 -21.16
CA LYS A 117 8.15 6.15 -22.48
C LYS A 117 8.45 7.32 -23.40
N ARG A 118 7.91 8.50 -23.09
CA ARG A 118 8.04 9.74 -23.85
C ARG A 118 8.10 10.91 -22.88
N ASP A 119 8.56 12.06 -23.37
CA ASP A 119 8.62 13.28 -22.57
C ASP A 119 7.22 13.71 -22.09
N MET A 120 7.17 14.17 -20.84
CA MET A 120 5.96 14.62 -20.16
C MET A 120 6.10 16.09 -19.76
N VAL A 121 5.01 16.84 -19.88
CA VAL A 121 4.90 18.20 -19.36
C VAL A 121 3.98 18.18 -18.14
N ALA A 122 4.26 19.01 -17.14
CA ALA A 122 3.41 19.13 -15.96
C ALA A 122 1.95 19.44 -16.35
N GLY A 123 1.01 18.75 -15.71
CA GLY A 123 -0.43 18.86 -16.01
C GLY A 123 -0.89 18.01 -17.21
N ALA A 124 0.01 17.34 -17.93
CA ALA A 124 -0.39 16.40 -18.98
C ALA A 124 -1.09 15.17 -18.39
N VAL A 125 -2.12 14.69 -19.09
CA VAL A 125 -2.76 13.41 -18.77
C VAL A 125 -1.77 12.28 -19.08
N VAL A 126 -1.62 11.37 -18.12
CA VAL A 126 -0.78 10.17 -18.25
C VAL A 126 -1.70 8.97 -18.46
N PHE A 127 -1.44 8.20 -19.52
CA PHE A 127 -2.14 6.94 -19.78
C PHE A 127 -1.26 5.75 -19.46
N GLU A 128 -1.85 4.57 -19.27
CA GLU A 128 -1.08 3.35 -18.97
C GLU A 128 -0.02 3.02 -20.03
N TYR A 129 -0.31 3.25 -21.31
CA TYR A 129 0.63 3.00 -22.39
C TYR A 129 1.85 3.93 -22.35
N ASP A 130 1.76 5.08 -21.68
CA ASP A 130 2.88 6.01 -21.47
C ASP A 130 3.85 5.53 -20.38
N ILE A 131 3.45 4.56 -19.56
CA ILE A 131 4.24 4.05 -18.45
C ILE A 131 5.19 2.95 -18.95
N ALA A 132 6.49 3.17 -18.80
CA ALA A 132 7.54 2.20 -19.07
C ALA A 132 7.80 1.32 -17.85
N ASP A 133 7.84 1.94 -16.66
CA ASP A 133 8.09 1.25 -15.41
C ASP A 133 7.47 1.98 -14.22
N VAL A 134 7.22 1.26 -13.12
CA VAL A 134 6.81 1.80 -11.82
C VAL A 134 7.95 1.55 -10.83
N THR A 135 8.53 2.62 -10.30
CA THR A 135 9.71 2.56 -9.42
C THR A 135 9.39 2.82 -7.95
N GLY A 136 8.17 3.29 -7.65
CA GLY A 136 7.75 3.61 -6.30
C GLY A 136 6.24 3.80 -6.21
N MET A 137 5.69 3.55 -5.02
CA MET A 137 4.31 3.88 -4.67
C MET A 137 4.31 4.53 -3.29
N SER A 138 3.56 5.62 -3.13
CA SER A 138 3.61 6.46 -1.94
C SER A 138 2.24 7.01 -1.57
N PHE A 139 2.13 7.49 -0.33
CA PHE A 139 0.94 8.14 0.22
C PHE A 139 1.28 9.57 0.64
N PRO A 140 1.43 10.50 -0.30
CA PRO A 140 2.06 11.81 -0.06
C PRO A 140 1.35 12.70 0.96
N LEU A 141 0.07 12.41 1.25
CA LEU A 141 -0.77 13.19 2.17
C LEU A 141 -1.16 12.41 3.42
N VAL A 142 -0.51 11.27 3.68
CA VAL A 142 -0.66 10.51 4.91
C VAL A 142 0.58 10.75 5.76
N PRO A 143 0.45 11.33 6.97
CA PRO A 143 1.59 11.48 7.87
C PRO A 143 2.03 10.10 8.35
N ILE A 144 3.30 9.76 8.10
CA ILE A 144 3.93 8.53 8.59
C ILE A 144 5.25 8.94 9.25
N GLY A 145 5.32 8.76 10.56
CA GLY A 145 6.47 9.04 11.40
C GLY A 145 7.49 7.91 11.41
N LYS A 146 8.68 8.19 11.95
CA LYS A 146 9.77 7.20 12.08
C LYS A 146 9.47 6.08 13.08
N GLU A 147 8.60 6.32 14.04
CA GLU A 147 8.25 5.32 15.06
C GLU A 147 6.98 4.54 14.69
N ASP A 148 6.35 4.92 13.56
CA ASP A 148 5.13 4.28 13.11
C ASP A 148 5.41 2.90 12.52
N ARG A 149 4.35 2.11 12.48
CA ARG A 149 4.28 0.80 11.82
C ARG A 149 3.27 0.90 10.70
N VAL A 150 3.50 0.19 9.60
CA VAL A 150 2.66 0.30 8.42
C VAL A 150 2.22 -1.07 7.95
N VAL A 151 0.94 -1.19 7.58
CA VAL A 151 0.41 -2.27 6.75
C VAL A 151 -0.23 -1.65 5.53
N CYS A 152 0.14 -2.11 4.35
CA CYS A 152 -0.46 -1.69 3.09
C CYS A 152 -0.89 -2.93 2.30
N ILE A 153 -2.16 -3.01 1.95
CA ILE A 153 -2.71 -4.01 1.04
C ILE A 153 -3.31 -3.25 -0.12
N PHE A 154 -2.97 -3.63 -1.35
CA PHE A 154 -3.53 -2.99 -2.53
C PHE A 154 -3.80 -3.99 -3.63
N ARG A 155 -4.66 -3.59 -4.57
CA ARG A 155 -5.08 -4.38 -5.70
C ARG A 155 -4.53 -3.79 -7.00
N GLU A 156 -4.03 -4.65 -7.87
CA GLU A 156 -3.66 -4.33 -9.25
C GLU A 156 -4.35 -5.35 -10.16
N GLY A 157 -5.38 -4.91 -10.89
CA GLY A 157 -6.24 -5.80 -11.67
C GLY A 157 -6.97 -6.83 -10.79
N TRP A 158 -6.66 -8.12 -10.94
CA TRP A 158 -7.22 -9.18 -10.09
C TRP A 158 -6.25 -9.70 -9.02
N ARG A 159 -5.02 -9.17 -8.99
CA ARG A 159 -3.96 -9.60 -8.08
C ARG A 159 -3.82 -8.62 -6.92
N PHE A 160 -3.23 -9.09 -5.83
CA PHE A 160 -3.04 -8.29 -4.62
C PHE A 160 -1.57 -8.20 -4.24
N GLY A 161 -1.17 -7.03 -3.76
CA GLY A 161 0.11 -6.78 -3.11
C GLY A 161 -0.11 -6.49 -1.63
N MET A 162 0.76 -7.00 -0.78
CA MET A 162 0.77 -6.71 0.65
C MET A 162 2.19 -6.40 1.10
N PHE A 163 2.32 -5.31 1.80
CA PHE A 163 3.51 -4.88 2.51
C PHE A 163 3.16 -4.67 3.97
N PHE A 164 4.06 -5.03 4.86
CA PHE A 164 4.04 -4.49 6.21
C PHE A 164 5.45 -4.27 6.74
N ASP A 165 5.55 -3.34 7.67
CA ASP A 165 6.69 -3.12 8.54
C ASP A 165 6.18 -2.72 9.94
N PHE A 166 6.46 -3.59 10.91
CA PHE A 166 6.13 -3.40 12.33
C PHE A 166 7.27 -2.73 13.12
N ASN A 167 8.30 -2.24 12.42
CA ASN A 167 9.29 -1.27 12.87
C ASN A 167 9.81 -1.55 14.30
N PRO A 168 10.42 -2.72 14.55
CA PRO A 168 10.89 -3.09 15.89
C PRO A 168 11.98 -2.15 16.42
N ASP A 169 12.69 -1.45 15.52
CA ASP A 169 13.82 -0.57 15.83
C ASP A 169 13.43 0.92 15.93
N ALA A 170 12.16 1.27 15.70
CA ALA A 170 11.65 2.64 15.75
C ALA A 170 12.36 3.64 14.79
N ASP A 171 12.85 3.18 13.64
CA ASP A 171 13.47 4.01 12.58
C ASP A 171 12.91 3.66 11.20
N PHE A 172 11.57 3.72 11.09
CA PHE A 172 10.84 3.46 9.87
C PHE A 172 11.28 4.38 8.73
N SER A 173 11.61 3.76 7.59
CA SER A 173 12.00 4.45 6.37
C SER A 173 10.85 4.50 5.36
N VAL A 174 10.22 5.67 5.24
CA VAL A 174 9.20 5.94 4.21
C VAL A 174 9.76 5.69 2.82
N GLU A 175 11.02 6.04 2.55
CA GLU A 175 11.64 5.82 1.25
C GLU A 175 11.78 4.34 0.90
N GLU A 176 12.15 3.49 1.87
CA GLU A 176 12.23 2.05 1.65
C GLU A 176 10.86 1.44 1.43
N MET A 177 9.85 1.85 2.22
CA MET A 177 8.47 1.45 1.96
C MET A 177 8.05 1.81 0.53
N GLN A 178 8.38 3.03 0.06
CA GLN A 178 8.02 3.46 -1.29
C GLN A 178 8.62 2.56 -2.37
N ARG A 179 9.89 2.18 -2.21
CA ARG A 179 10.60 1.27 -3.14
C ARG A 179 10.03 -0.14 -3.11
N ASP A 180 9.67 -0.65 -1.92
CA ASP A 180 9.07 -1.98 -1.76
C ASP A 180 7.67 -2.05 -2.38
N LEU A 181 6.82 -1.05 -2.11
CA LEU A 181 5.50 -0.94 -2.72
C LEU A 181 5.59 -0.77 -4.24
N GLY A 182 6.54 0.03 -4.74
CA GLY A 182 6.80 0.15 -6.18
C GLY A 182 7.21 -1.18 -6.81
N SER A 183 8.09 -1.93 -6.13
CA SER A 183 8.52 -3.27 -6.58
C SER A 183 7.37 -4.27 -6.61
N LEU A 184 6.50 -4.27 -5.60
CA LEU A 184 5.27 -5.06 -5.58
C LEU A 184 4.34 -4.67 -6.72
N HIS A 185 4.04 -3.38 -6.88
CA HIS A 185 3.16 -2.90 -7.94
C HIS A 185 3.68 -3.29 -9.33
N ARG A 186 4.98 -3.15 -9.56
CA ARG A 186 5.64 -3.57 -10.81
C ARG A 186 5.51 -5.08 -11.05
N ARG A 187 5.76 -5.89 -10.02
CA ARG A 187 5.64 -7.36 -10.09
C ARG A 187 4.23 -7.78 -10.48
N LEU A 188 3.21 -7.12 -9.93
CA LEU A 188 1.80 -7.40 -10.24
C LEU A 188 1.41 -6.93 -11.65
N LYS A 189 1.77 -5.69 -12.00
CA LYS A 189 1.39 -5.06 -13.27
C LYS A 189 1.94 -5.77 -14.49
N TYR A 190 3.21 -6.18 -14.45
CA TYR A 190 3.87 -6.83 -15.58
C TYR A 190 3.88 -8.35 -15.48
N ARG A 191 3.10 -8.94 -14.56
CA ARG A 191 3.09 -10.38 -14.32
C ARG A 191 2.76 -11.17 -15.58
N ASP A 192 1.70 -10.79 -16.27
CA ASP A 192 1.25 -11.49 -17.48
C ASP A 192 2.28 -11.41 -18.61
N LEU A 193 3.00 -10.29 -18.72
CA LEU A 193 4.12 -10.14 -19.66
C LEU A 193 5.26 -11.10 -19.31
N TYR A 194 5.64 -11.18 -18.03
CA TYR A 194 6.69 -12.10 -17.59
C TYR A 194 6.30 -13.56 -17.78
N ASP A 195 5.06 -13.92 -17.47
CA ASP A 195 4.55 -15.29 -17.69
C ASP A 195 4.56 -15.64 -19.19
N ALA A 196 4.17 -14.71 -20.06
CA ALA A 196 4.20 -14.91 -21.52
C ALA A 196 5.62 -15.06 -22.10
N ILE A 197 6.61 -14.36 -21.54
CA ILE A 197 8.02 -14.51 -21.93
C ILE A 197 8.60 -15.84 -21.42
N ALA A 198 8.20 -16.26 -20.21
CA ALA A 198 8.65 -17.52 -19.63
C ALA A 198 8.08 -18.76 -20.34
N ASP A 199 6.90 -18.64 -20.96
CA ASP A 199 6.34 -19.68 -21.82
C ASP A 199 6.99 -19.66 -23.21
N GLN A 200 7.87 -20.63 -23.47
CA GLN A 200 8.61 -20.75 -24.71
C GLN A 200 7.71 -20.88 -25.95
N ALA A 201 6.50 -21.44 -25.83
CA ALA A 201 5.55 -21.58 -26.93
C ALA A 201 4.79 -20.27 -27.19
N VAL A 202 4.54 -19.45 -26.16
CA VAL A 202 3.96 -18.11 -26.30
C VAL A 202 5.01 -17.14 -26.84
N PHE A 203 6.22 -17.16 -26.29
CA PHE A 203 7.35 -16.35 -26.76
C PHE A 203 7.66 -16.62 -28.24
N SER A 204 7.73 -17.89 -28.66
CA SER A 204 7.97 -18.25 -30.07
C SER A 204 6.88 -17.73 -31.01
N ARG A 205 5.62 -17.68 -30.55
CA ARG A 205 4.50 -17.12 -31.32
C ARG A 205 4.56 -15.58 -31.40
N LEU A 206 4.97 -14.91 -30.33
CA LEU A 206 5.15 -13.46 -30.32
C LEU A 206 6.30 -13.03 -31.24
N VAL A 207 7.41 -13.78 -31.26
CA VAL A 207 8.53 -13.55 -32.17
C VAL A 207 8.15 -13.84 -33.63
N ALA A 208 7.38 -14.90 -33.90
CA ALA A 208 6.94 -15.23 -35.26
C ALA A 208 5.88 -14.27 -35.84
N ALA A 209 5.20 -13.50 -35.00
CA ALA A 209 4.23 -12.49 -35.38
C ALA A 209 4.83 -11.08 -35.57
N GLY A 210 6.15 -10.94 -35.35
CA GLY A 210 6.92 -9.69 -35.50
C GLY A 210 7.84 -9.71 -36.71
#